data_AF-A0A3B5ALC3-F1
#
_entry.id   AF-A0A3B5ALC3-F1
#
_cell.length_a   1.000
_cell.length_b   1.000
_cell.length_c   1.000
_cell.angle_alpha   90.00
_cell.angle_beta   90.00
_cell.angle_gamma   90.00
#
_symmetry.space_group_name_H-M   'P 1'
#
loop_
_entity.id
_entity.type
_entity.pdbx_description
1 polymer ?
#
loop_
_entity_poly.entity_id
_entity_poly.type
_entity_poly.pdbx_seq_one_letter_code
_entity_poly.pdbx_strand_id
1 'polypeptide(L)'
;MWNRFQHSVGIKSCVISRLLSRHRTTGTVRDRPRSGAPRVTDRNDDQYLRTYALRHRYASATELQARLLDVRGTRVSRQTIRNRLHRFGLNAR
;
A
#
# COMPACT_ATOMS: atom_id res chain seq x y z
N MET A 1 -17.94 28.32 -22.92
CA MET A 1 -18.68 28.61 -21.67
C MET A 1 -17.81 28.51 -20.41
N TRP A 2 -16.80 27.64 -20.34
CA TRP A 2 -15.94 27.45 -19.15
C TRP A 2 -14.86 28.53 -18.89
N ASN A 3 -14.39 29.26 -19.92
CA ASN A 3 -13.32 30.26 -19.75
C ASN A 3 -13.73 31.44 -18.86
N ARG A 4 -15.02 31.80 -18.82
CA ARG A 4 -15.52 32.92 -18.01
C ARG A 4 -15.56 32.63 -16.51
N PHE A 5 -15.70 31.36 -16.12
CA PHE A 5 -15.76 30.95 -14.71
C PHE A 5 -14.35 30.93 -14.06
N GLN A 6 -13.28 30.89 -14.86
CA GLN A 6 -11.90 30.78 -14.35
C GLN A 6 -11.44 32.04 -13.61
N HIS A 7 -11.82 33.22 -14.13
CA HIS A 7 -11.39 34.50 -13.57
C HIS A 7 -12.14 34.87 -12.28
N SER A 8 -13.35 34.36 -12.04
CA SER A 8 -14.15 34.69 -10.86
C SER A 8 -13.78 33.90 -9.60
N VAL A 9 -13.16 32.72 -9.74
CA VAL A 9 -12.77 31.85 -8.60
C VAL A 9 -11.26 31.78 -8.35
N GLY A 10 -10.45 32.57 -9.06
CA GLY A 10 -8.99 32.62 -8.86
C GLY A 10 -8.24 31.32 -9.25
N ILE A 11 -8.89 30.40 -9.94
CA ILE A 11 -8.31 29.11 -10.32
C ILE A 11 -7.45 29.27 -11.59
N LYS A 12 -6.19 28.86 -11.51
CA LYS A 12 -5.26 28.91 -12.66
C LYS A 12 -5.74 28.02 -13.80
N SER A 13 -5.67 28.52 -15.04
CA SER A 13 -6.06 27.79 -16.25
C SER A 13 -5.41 26.40 -16.38
N CYS A 14 -4.15 26.25 -15.94
CA CYS A 14 -3.45 24.96 -15.94
C CYS A 14 -4.12 23.88 -15.09
N VAL A 15 -4.81 24.25 -14.01
CA VAL A 15 -5.55 23.32 -13.16
C VAL A 15 -6.75 22.78 -13.93
N ILE A 16 -7.49 23.65 -14.61
CA ILE A 16 -8.65 23.27 -15.43
C ILE A 16 -8.22 22.34 -16.57
N SER A 17 -7.14 22.67 -17.29
CA SER A 17 -6.62 21.82 -18.36
C SER A 17 -6.22 20.43 -17.85
N ARG A 18 -5.58 20.34 -16.68
CA ARG A 18 -5.24 19.05 -16.06
C ARG A 18 -6.46 18.25 -15.63
N LEU A 19 -7.47 18.90 -15.05
CA LEU A 19 -8.72 18.25 -14.65
C LEU A 19 -9.52 17.75 -15.85
N LEU A 20 -9.57 18.54 -16.93
CA LEU A 20 -10.25 18.15 -18.16
C LEU A 20 -9.55 16.98 -18.85
N SER A 21 -8.21 17.03 -18.95
CA SER A 21 -7.40 15.92 -19.46
C SER A 21 -7.64 14.66 -18.62
N ARG A 22 -7.61 14.78 -17.28
CA ARG A 22 -7.91 13.67 -16.37
C ARG A 22 -9.30 13.10 -16.61
N HIS A 23 -10.34 13.93 -16.67
CA HIS A 23 -11.71 13.48 -16.87
C HIS A 23 -11.89 12.74 -18.19
N ARG A 24 -11.25 13.21 -19.27
CA ARG A 24 -11.24 12.52 -20.56
C ARG A 24 -10.60 11.14 -20.51
N THR A 25 -9.53 10.97 -19.73
CA THR A 25 -8.82 9.69 -19.62
C THR A 25 -9.49 8.71 -18.65
N THR A 26 -9.96 9.18 -17.49
CA THR A 26 -10.41 8.30 -16.39
C THR A 26 -11.90 8.40 -16.09
N GLY A 27 -12.66 9.22 -16.82
CA GLY A 27 -14.08 9.47 -16.57
C GLY A 27 -14.37 10.23 -15.27
N THR A 28 -13.34 10.66 -14.53
CA THR A 28 -13.49 11.29 -13.20
C THR A 28 -12.40 12.32 -12.94
N VAL A 29 -12.76 13.36 -12.18
CA VAL A 29 -11.81 14.37 -11.67
C VAL A 29 -11.26 14.04 -10.28
N ARG A 30 -11.79 12.98 -9.64
CA ARG A 30 -11.36 12.53 -8.30
C ARG A 30 -9.86 12.28 -8.25
N ASP A 31 -9.32 12.40 -7.05
CA ASP A 31 -7.91 12.09 -6.82
C ASP A 31 -7.59 10.66 -7.21
N ARG A 32 -6.44 10.50 -7.87
CA ARG A 32 -5.93 9.17 -8.20
C ARG A 32 -5.44 8.51 -6.92
N PRO A 33 -5.59 7.18 -6.79
CA PRO A 33 -4.90 6.45 -5.75
C PRO A 33 -3.42 6.76 -5.82
N ARG A 34 -2.80 7.03 -4.65
CA ARG A 34 -1.35 7.24 -4.56
C ARG A 34 -0.66 5.99 -5.08
N SER A 35 0.28 6.16 -6.02
CA SER A 35 1.17 5.07 -6.43
C SER A 35 2.10 4.73 -5.26
N GLY A 36 2.04 3.49 -4.78
CA GLY A 36 2.99 2.94 -3.82
C GLY A 36 3.94 1.95 -4.48
N ALA A 37 5.08 1.69 -3.85
CA ALA A 37 5.97 0.63 -4.29
C ALA A 37 5.26 -0.75 -4.22
N PRO A 38 5.53 -1.66 -5.18
CA PRO A 38 5.06 -3.04 -5.10
C PRO A 38 5.45 -3.68 -3.77
N ARG A 39 4.58 -4.56 -3.28
CA ARG A 39 4.81 -5.28 -2.03
C ARG A 39 5.85 -6.38 -2.25
N VAL A 40 6.79 -6.50 -1.31
CA VAL A 40 7.77 -7.59 -1.30
C VAL A 40 7.10 -8.94 -0.97
N THR A 41 6.11 -8.94 -0.06
CA THR A 41 5.35 -10.15 0.27
C THR A 41 4.11 -10.29 -0.59
N ASP A 42 3.83 -11.52 -1.00
CA ASP A 42 2.60 -11.90 -1.68
C ASP A 42 1.49 -12.34 -0.68
N ARG A 43 0.37 -12.83 -1.22
CA ARG A 43 -0.75 -13.31 -0.39
C ARG A 43 -0.41 -14.58 0.40
N ASN A 44 0.42 -15.44 -0.15
CA ASN A 44 0.76 -16.72 0.45
C ASN A 44 1.80 -16.55 1.58
N ASP A 45 2.76 -15.64 1.40
CA ASP A 45 3.68 -15.20 2.44
C ASP A 45 2.91 -14.58 3.61
N ASP A 46 1.96 -13.68 3.32
CA ASP A 46 1.08 -13.06 4.31
C ASP A 46 0.25 -14.13 5.07
N GLN A 47 -0.25 -15.14 4.37
CA GLN A 47 -0.99 -16.26 4.97
C GLN A 47 -0.10 -17.14 5.85
N TYR A 48 1.13 -17.42 5.41
CA TYR A 48 2.12 -18.16 6.19
C TYR A 48 2.45 -17.41 7.49
N LEU A 49 2.78 -16.13 7.40
CA LEU A 49 3.09 -15.29 8.55
C LEU A 49 1.95 -15.27 9.57
N ARG A 50 0.71 -15.09 9.09
CA ARG A 50 -0.48 -15.13 9.96
C ARG A 50 -0.62 -16.46 10.67
N THR A 51 -0.52 -17.57 9.93
CA THR A 51 -0.72 -18.91 10.47
C THR A 51 0.40 -19.29 11.46
N TYR A 52 1.65 -18.97 11.11
CA TYR A 52 2.81 -19.23 11.96
C TYR A 52 2.74 -18.42 13.25
N ALA A 53 2.44 -17.11 13.18
CA ALA A 53 2.33 -16.27 14.37
C ALA A 53 1.18 -16.70 15.30
N LEU A 54 0.06 -17.19 14.75
CA LEU A 54 -1.04 -17.73 15.55
C LEU A 54 -0.67 -19.03 16.28
N ARG A 55 0.10 -19.91 15.63
CA ARG A 55 0.59 -21.17 16.22
C ARG A 55 1.70 -20.93 17.23
N HIS A 56 2.59 -19.98 16.96
CA HIS A 56 3.77 -19.67 17.77
C HIS A 56 3.65 -18.25 18.32
N ARG A 57 2.77 -18.05 19.29
CA ARG A 57 2.43 -16.72 19.86
C ARG A 57 3.63 -15.96 20.43
N TYR A 58 4.73 -16.64 20.75
CA TYR A 58 5.95 -16.05 21.29
C TYR A 58 7.08 -15.90 20.27
N ALA A 59 6.84 -16.26 19.01
CA ALA A 59 7.83 -16.10 17.95
C ALA A 59 8.14 -14.62 17.73
N SER A 60 9.43 -14.31 17.70
CA SER A 60 9.96 -12.99 17.41
C SER A 60 9.87 -12.68 15.91
N ALA A 61 9.96 -11.39 15.57
CA ALA A 61 10.01 -10.96 14.18
C ALA A 61 11.24 -11.52 13.44
N THR A 62 12.34 -11.79 14.15
CA THR A 62 13.57 -12.36 13.60
C THR A 62 13.37 -13.83 13.24
N GLU A 63 12.74 -14.61 14.11
CA GLU A 63 12.43 -16.02 13.82
C GLU A 63 11.45 -16.14 12.65
N LEU A 64 10.41 -15.32 12.62
CA LEU A 64 9.46 -15.26 11.49
C LEU A 64 10.15 -14.87 10.18
N GLN A 65 11.10 -13.91 10.22
CA GLN A 65 11.89 -13.53 9.06
C GLN A 65 12.74 -14.70 8.55
N ALA A 66 13.46 -15.39 9.45
CA ALA A 66 14.28 -16.54 9.09
C ALA A 66 13.43 -17.68 8.54
N ARG A 67 12.30 -17.98 9.17
CA ARG A 67 11.35 -19.02 8.73
C ARG A 67 10.69 -18.69 7.40
N LEU A 68 10.35 -17.43 7.15
CA LEU A 68 9.80 -17.03 5.86
C LEU A 68 10.85 -17.18 4.75
N LEU A 69 12.09 -16.78 5.03
CA LEU A 69 13.18 -16.99 4.08
C LEU A 69 13.42 -18.48 3.78
N ASP A 70 13.44 -19.32 4.80
CA ASP A 70 13.66 -20.76 4.69
C ASP A 70 12.54 -21.46 3.89
N VAL A 71 11.28 -21.19 4.23
CA VAL A 71 10.13 -21.89 3.62
C VAL A 71 9.73 -21.31 2.25
N ARG A 72 9.93 -20.01 2.04
CA ARG A 72 9.38 -19.29 0.88
C ARG A 72 10.44 -18.66 -0.02
N GLY A 73 11.69 -18.55 0.44
CA GLY A 73 12.73 -17.79 -0.24
C GLY A 73 12.55 -16.27 -0.16
N THR A 74 11.49 -15.78 0.49
CA THR A 74 11.16 -14.35 0.51
C THR A 74 12.01 -13.62 1.56
N ARG A 75 12.96 -12.80 1.08
CA ARG A 75 13.74 -11.90 1.94
C ARG A 75 12.94 -10.64 2.28
N VAL A 76 12.62 -10.47 3.55
CA VAL A 76 11.97 -9.27 4.08
C VAL A 76 12.71 -8.73 5.28
N SER A 77 12.52 -7.45 5.62
CA SER A 77 13.05 -6.90 6.86
C SER A 77 12.16 -7.26 8.05
N ARG A 78 12.72 -7.23 9.26
CA ARG A 78 11.94 -7.37 10.52
C ARG A 78 10.81 -6.34 10.62
N GLN A 79 11.00 -5.13 10.09
CA GLN A 79 9.96 -4.11 10.10
C GLN A 79 8.79 -4.49 9.18
N THR A 80 9.07 -5.07 8.01
CA THR A 80 8.01 -5.60 7.14
C THR A 80 7.21 -6.68 7.84
N ILE A 81 7.86 -7.61 8.56
CA ILE A 81 7.17 -8.63 9.37
C ILE A 81 6.24 -7.98 10.39
N ARG A 82 6.72 -7.03 11.21
CA ARG A 82 5.89 -6.34 12.20
C ARG A 82 4.71 -5.61 11.56
N ASN A 83 4.94 -4.88 10.47
CA ASN A 83 3.88 -4.18 9.75
C ASN A 83 2.80 -5.15 9.21
N ARG A 84 3.21 -6.33 8.73
CA ARG A 84 2.28 -7.36 8.26
C ARG A 84 1.45 -7.94 9.39
N LEU A 85 2.09 -8.31 10.50
CA LEU A 85 1.38 -8.80 11.68
C LEU A 85 0.41 -7.76 12.24
N HIS A 86 0.84 -6.51 12.34
CA HIS A 86 -0.01 -5.41 12.80
C HIS A 86 -1.24 -5.22 11.90
N ARG A 87 -1.09 -5.40 10.58
CA ARG A 87 -2.20 -5.38 9.62
C ARG A 87 -3.23 -6.50 9.87
N PHE A 88 -2.82 -7.58 10.53
CA PHE A 88 -3.70 -8.68 10.96
C PHE A 88 -4.13 -8.57 12.43
N GLY A 89 -3.77 -7.50 13.14
CA GLY A 89 -4.02 -7.36 14.58
C GLY A 89 -3.17 -8.30 15.45
N LEU A 90 -2.03 -8.78 14.92
CA LEU A 90 -1.09 -9.65 15.60
C LEU A 90 0.19 -8.88 15.96
N ASN A 91 0.87 -9.31 17.01
CA ASN A 91 2.18 -8.79 17.40
C ASN A 91 3.21 -9.92 17.42
N ALA A 92 4.40 -9.62 16.92
CA ALA A 92 5.59 -10.41 17.23
C ALA A 92 6.28 -9.79 18.44
N ARG A 93 6.86 -10.64 19.28
CA ARG A 93 7.62 -10.23 20.45
C ARG A 93 8.96 -9.60 20.03
#